data_AF-A0A2P6FUK9-F1
#
_entry.id   AF-A0A2P6FUK9-F1
#
_cell.length_a   1.000
_cell.length_b   1.000
_cell.length_c   1.000
_cell.angle_alpha   90.00
_cell.angle_beta   90.00
_cell.angle_gamma   90.00
#
_symmetry.space_group_name_H-M   'P 1'
#
loop_
_entity.id
_entity.type
_entity.pdbx_description
1 polymer ?
#
loop_
_entity_poly.entity_id
_entity_poly.type
_entity_poly.pdbx_seq_one_letter_code
_entity_poly.pdbx_strand_id
1 'polypeptide(L)'
;MNTHTDHHTTMLVTLSGRDRPGITRDLFTACSAQPVEVTDVDQIVMRDRLTIAASVDGARAHLDKLRPAIEELAHRLTMDYAISIEEGAATSTHNLGVPHFQVTMMSAQLVPEAIARITDVIADNGGNIDRIRRIARYPVTAVTFEGRGAEPDFIRRPLAELASTLSVDVAVQERNLQARGQYLVVLDVDSTVIQDEVIDLLAAQSGRHDEVAAVTAQAMAGEIDFTESLYQRVALLEGLPESVLDTVKSQIRLTPGARTFCRTLNRLGYRIAFVSGGFGQVVSPLANELGITEIRANTLEVEDGRLTGRVVGDVVDRPGKRKVLEELAVRFGIPRHRTIAIGDGANDVDMLEAAGLGIAFNAKPAARAVADTSVTTPYLDSVLFLMGITRDEIERADSVDGITARATTDLGGPKA
;
A
#
# COMPACT_ATOMS: atom_id res chain seq x y z
N MET A 1 -2.31 -56.30 -3.48
CA MET A 1 -2.37 -55.81 -4.86
C MET A 1 -3.83 -55.89 -5.30
N ASN A 2 -4.57 -54.80 -5.10
CA ASN A 2 -5.87 -54.57 -5.73
C ASN A 2 -6.00 -53.06 -5.88
N THR A 3 -5.36 -52.53 -6.92
CA THR A 3 -5.47 -51.16 -7.36
C THR A 3 -6.81 -51.01 -8.08
N HIS A 4 -7.88 -50.75 -7.33
CA HIS A 4 -9.04 -50.07 -7.91
C HIS A 4 -8.63 -48.61 -8.06
N THR A 5 -8.05 -48.28 -9.20
CA THR A 5 -8.11 -46.91 -9.71
C THR A 5 -9.56 -46.66 -10.10
N ASP A 6 -10.41 -46.36 -9.12
CA ASP A 6 -11.70 -45.75 -9.40
C ASP A 6 -11.39 -44.43 -10.11
N HIS A 7 -11.90 -44.29 -11.33
CA HIS A 7 -11.77 -43.06 -12.09
C HIS A 7 -12.51 -41.95 -11.33
N HIS A 8 -11.78 -41.23 -10.49
CA HIS A 8 -12.33 -40.08 -9.75
C HIS A 8 -12.86 -39.09 -10.78
N THR A 9 -14.16 -38.86 -10.72
CA THR A 9 -14.88 -37.91 -11.54
C THR A 9 -15.15 -36.69 -10.67
N THR A 10 -15.02 -35.50 -11.25
CA THR A 10 -15.29 -34.24 -10.55
C THR A 10 -16.61 -33.67 -11.06
N MET A 11 -17.49 -33.24 -10.14
CA MET A 11 -18.64 -32.39 -10.45
C MET A 11 -18.38 -30.97 -9.94
N LEU A 12 -18.48 -29.97 -10.82
CA LEU A 12 -18.52 -28.56 -10.42
C LEU A 12 -19.97 -28.09 -10.37
N VAL A 13 -20.40 -27.63 -9.20
CA VAL A 13 -21.72 -27.05 -8.96
C VAL A 13 -21.57 -25.55 -8.74
N THR A 14 -22.27 -24.75 -9.54
CA THR A 14 -22.37 -23.30 -9.34
C THR A 14 -23.82 -22.92 -9.09
N LEU A 15 -24.11 -22.25 -7.98
CA LEU A 15 -25.41 -21.62 -7.69
C LEU A 15 -25.25 -20.10 -7.66
N SER A 16 -26.12 -19.36 -8.35
CA SER A 16 -26.12 -17.90 -8.34
C SER A 16 -27.53 -17.33 -8.16
N GLY A 17 -27.69 -16.32 -7.31
CA GLY A 17 -29.01 -15.75 -7.04
C GLY A 17 -29.03 -14.74 -5.90
N ARG A 18 -30.21 -14.46 -5.35
CA ARG A 18 -30.36 -13.56 -4.19
C ARG A 18 -29.81 -14.23 -2.92
N ASP A 19 -28.93 -13.53 -2.22
CA ASP A 19 -28.34 -14.00 -0.97
C ASP A 19 -29.38 -14.13 0.16
N ARG A 20 -29.18 -15.14 1.01
CA ARG A 20 -29.91 -15.35 2.25
C ARG A 20 -29.22 -16.39 3.12
N PRO A 21 -29.44 -16.34 4.45
CA PRO A 21 -28.93 -17.37 5.36
C PRO A 21 -29.37 -18.78 4.96
N GLY A 22 -28.44 -19.74 5.00
CA GLY A 22 -28.72 -21.16 4.84
C GLY A 22 -28.43 -21.76 3.47
N ILE A 23 -28.17 -20.96 2.42
CA ILE A 23 -27.86 -21.48 1.06
C ILE A 23 -26.69 -22.48 1.10
N THR A 24 -25.57 -22.08 1.70
CA THR A 24 -24.36 -22.92 1.82
C THR A 24 -24.66 -24.22 2.56
N ARG A 25 -25.41 -24.13 3.68
CA ARG A 25 -25.82 -25.31 4.45
C ARG A 25 -26.67 -26.25 3.60
N ASP A 26 -27.66 -25.72 2.90
CA ASP A 26 -28.61 -26.53 2.13
C ASP A 26 -27.91 -27.22 0.94
N LEU A 27 -26.94 -26.55 0.30
CA LEU A 27 -26.07 -27.14 -0.73
C LEU A 27 -25.30 -28.34 -0.20
N PHE A 28 -24.52 -28.17 0.87
CA PHE A 28 -23.70 -29.27 1.38
C PHE A 28 -24.53 -30.36 2.06
N THR A 29 -25.74 -30.05 2.54
CA THR A 29 -26.71 -31.06 2.97
C THR A 29 -27.14 -31.93 1.79
N ALA A 30 -27.43 -31.34 0.63
CA ALA A 30 -27.74 -32.10 -0.59
C ALA A 30 -26.56 -32.97 -1.05
N CYS A 31 -25.34 -32.43 -1.03
CA CYS A 31 -24.12 -33.19 -1.34
C CYS A 31 -23.91 -34.39 -0.40
N SER A 32 -24.16 -34.21 0.90
CA SER A 32 -23.95 -35.26 1.91
C SER A 32 -24.84 -36.49 1.74
N ALA A 33 -25.88 -36.42 0.89
CA ALA A 33 -26.75 -37.56 0.58
C ALA A 33 -26.05 -38.64 -0.27
N GLN A 34 -24.88 -38.32 -0.85
CA GLN A 34 -24.06 -39.25 -1.63
C GLN A 34 -22.63 -39.31 -1.05
N PRO A 35 -21.91 -40.43 -1.22
CA PRO A 35 -20.51 -40.54 -0.78
C PRO A 35 -19.60 -39.83 -1.79
N VAL A 36 -19.57 -38.50 -1.68
CA VAL A 36 -18.73 -37.58 -2.44
C VAL A 36 -17.84 -36.79 -1.49
N GLU A 37 -16.70 -36.33 -1.97
CA GLU A 37 -15.74 -35.50 -1.23
C GLU A 37 -15.73 -34.09 -1.80
N VAL A 38 -15.73 -33.06 -0.95
CA VAL A 38 -15.61 -31.68 -1.39
C VAL A 38 -14.13 -31.37 -1.63
N THR A 39 -13.76 -31.00 -2.85
CA THR A 39 -12.37 -30.73 -3.24
C THR A 39 -12.03 -29.24 -3.31
N ASP A 40 -13.00 -28.39 -3.65
CA ASP A 40 -12.83 -26.93 -3.65
C ASP A 40 -14.18 -26.23 -3.41
N VAL A 41 -14.14 -25.05 -2.78
CA VAL A 41 -15.32 -24.22 -2.53
C VAL A 41 -14.93 -22.75 -2.56
N ASP A 42 -15.63 -21.96 -3.37
CA ASP A 42 -15.57 -20.51 -3.32
C ASP A 42 -16.99 -19.92 -3.25
N GLN A 43 -17.17 -18.91 -2.39
CA GLN A 43 -18.43 -18.20 -2.25
C GLN A 43 -18.18 -16.71 -2.16
N ILE A 44 -18.89 -15.95 -2.99
CA ILE A 44 -18.88 -14.50 -2.98
C ILE A 44 -20.29 -13.95 -2.89
N VAL A 45 -20.45 -12.90 -2.08
CA VAL A 45 -21.67 -12.11 -2.00
C VAL A 45 -21.36 -10.68 -2.42
N MET A 46 -22.08 -10.17 -3.42
CA MET A 46 -21.96 -8.80 -3.90
C MET A 46 -23.35 -8.19 -4.07
N ARG A 47 -23.64 -7.14 -3.30
CA ARG A 47 -24.93 -6.40 -3.32
C ARG A 47 -26.15 -7.35 -3.27
N ASP A 48 -26.21 -8.18 -2.23
CA ASP A 48 -27.27 -9.17 -2.00
C ASP A 48 -27.41 -10.24 -3.10
N ARG A 49 -26.40 -10.40 -3.96
CA ARG A 49 -26.30 -11.53 -4.88
C ARG A 49 -25.19 -12.46 -4.44
N LEU A 50 -25.53 -13.72 -4.23
CA LEU A 50 -24.59 -14.78 -3.89
C LEU A 50 -24.26 -15.57 -5.16
N THR A 51 -22.97 -15.88 -5.34
CA THR A 51 -22.51 -16.97 -6.20
C THR A 51 -21.67 -17.90 -5.35
N ILE A 52 -22.02 -19.18 -5.32
CA ILE A 52 -21.23 -20.25 -4.71
C ILE A 52 -20.86 -21.25 -5.79
N ALA A 53 -19.58 -21.61 -5.86
CA ALA A 53 -19.06 -22.69 -6.67
C ALA A 53 -18.45 -23.75 -5.73
N ALA A 54 -18.78 -25.01 -5.94
CA ALA A 54 -18.25 -26.14 -5.18
C ALA A 54 -17.88 -27.28 -6.12
N SER A 55 -16.64 -27.75 -6.00
CA SER A 55 -16.15 -28.95 -6.68
C SER A 55 -16.31 -30.14 -5.73
N VAL A 56 -16.93 -31.21 -6.22
CA VAL A 56 -17.11 -32.46 -5.48
C VAL A 56 -16.64 -33.65 -6.31
N ASP A 57 -15.81 -34.49 -5.70
CA ASP A 57 -15.24 -35.69 -6.31
C ASP A 57 -16.00 -36.92 -5.85
N GLY A 58 -16.21 -37.87 -6.74
CA GLY A 58 -16.83 -39.14 -6.40
C GLY A 58 -16.95 -40.10 -7.58
N ALA A 59 -17.41 -41.32 -7.30
CA ALA A 59 -17.75 -42.26 -8.36
C ALA A 59 -18.88 -41.68 -9.22
N ARG A 60 -18.79 -41.84 -10.55
CA ARG A 60 -19.77 -41.30 -11.51
C ARG A 60 -21.22 -41.62 -11.14
N ALA A 61 -21.48 -42.84 -10.68
CA ALA A 61 -22.82 -43.27 -10.26
C ALA A 61 -23.39 -42.48 -9.06
N HIS A 62 -22.54 -41.94 -8.17
CA HIS A 62 -22.95 -41.09 -7.06
C HIS A 62 -23.21 -39.65 -7.53
N LEU A 63 -22.37 -39.15 -8.43
CA LEU A 63 -22.53 -37.83 -9.04
C LEU A 63 -23.81 -37.74 -9.88
N ASP A 64 -24.12 -38.76 -10.66
CA ASP A 64 -25.36 -38.82 -11.45
C ASP A 64 -26.62 -38.81 -10.55
N LYS A 65 -26.54 -39.37 -9.33
CA LYS A 65 -27.61 -39.31 -8.31
C LYS A 65 -27.66 -37.96 -7.58
N LEU A 66 -26.54 -37.29 -7.42
CA LEU A 66 -26.45 -35.98 -6.76
C LEU A 66 -27.05 -34.88 -7.64
N ARG A 67 -26.80 -34.93 -8.96
CA ARG A 67 -27.26 -33.93 -9.93
C ARG A 67 -28.73 -33.49 -9.75
N PRO A 68 -29.73 -34.39 -9.75
CA PRO A 68 -31.13 -33.99 -9.58
C PRO A 68 -31.42 -33.34 -8.22
N ALA A 69 -30.73 -33.74 -7.14
CA ALA A 69 -30.92 -33.12 -5.82
C ALA A 69 -30.43 -31.66 -5.79
N ILE A 70 -29.35 -31.36 -6.53
CA ILE A 70 -28.84 -29.99 -6.71
C ILE A 70 -29.79 -29.16 -7.58
N GLU A 71 -30.32 -29.74 -8.66
CA GLU A 71 -31.31 -29.06 -9.52
C GLU A 71 -32.58 -28.70 -8.71
N GLU A 72 -33.12 -29.65 -7.93
CA GLU A 72 -34.27 -29.43 -7.05
C GLU A 72 -33.97 -28.35 -6.00
N LEU A 73 -32.79 -28.39 -5.40
CA LEU A 73 -32.35 -27.37 -4.46
C LEU A 73 -32.33 -25.99 -5.11
N ALA A 74 -31.73 -25.84 -6.29
CA ALA A 74 -31.66 -24.57 -7.00
C ALA A 74 -33.07 -24.02 -7.32
N HIS A 75 -33.99 -24.88 -7.77
CA HIS A 75 -35.38 -24.50 -8.00
C HIS A 75 -36.08 -24.04 -6.71
N ARG A 76 -35.96 -24.81 -5.62
CA ARG A 76 -36.50 -24.44 -4.31
C ARG A 76 -35.91 -23.13 -3.78
N LEU A 77 -34.63 -22.89 -4.07
CA LEU A 77 -33.95 -21.67 -3.71
C LEU A 77 -34.18 -20.51 -4.70
N THR A 78 -34.88 -20.73 -5.81
CA THR A 78 -35.04 -19.71 -6.87
C THR A 78 -33.69 -19.11 -7.29
N MET A 79 -32.69 -19.99 -7.46
CA MET A 79 -31.34 -19.63 -7.88
C MET A 79 -31.06 -20.22 -9.26
N ASP A 80 -30.29 -19.48 -10.04
CA ASP A 80 -29.68 -19.99 -11.26
C ASP A 80 -28.62 -21.02 -10.88
N TYR A 81 -28.42 -22.03 -11.72
CA TYR A 81 -27.41 -23.05 -11.49
C TYR A 81 -26.70 -23.49 -12.78
N ALA A 82 -25.47 -23.95 -12.61
CA ALA A 82 -24.71 -24.68 -13.62
C ALA A 82 -24.06 -25.91 -12.97
N ILE A 83 -24.11 -27.04 -13.66
CA ILE A 83 -23.47 -28.28 -13.21
C ILE A 83 -22.67 -28.84 -14.38
N SER A 84 -21.36 -29.01 -14.20
CA SER A 84 -20.49 -29.75 -15.13
C SER A 84 -19.91 -30.97 -14.43
N ILE A 85 -19.63 -32.02 -15.21
CA ILE A 85 -19.01 -33.26 -14.74
C ILE A 85 -17.86 -33.57 -15.69
N GLU A 86 -16.66 -33.72 -15.14
CA GLU A 86 -15.43 -33.95 -15.89
C GLU A 86 -14.73 -35.23 -15.38
N GLU A 87 -14.17 -36.01 -16.31
CA GLU A 87 -13.40 -37.21 -15.97
C GLU A 87 -11.98 -36.82 -15.54
N GLY A 88 -11.57 -37.30 -14.36
CA GLY A 88 -10.30 -36.92 -13.74
C GLY A 88 -10.52 -36.11 -12.46
N ALA A 89 -9.56 -36.20 -11.54
CA ALA A 89 -9.52 -35.33 -10.36
C ALA A 89 -9.36 -33.88 -10.85
N ALA A 90 -10.10 -32.95 -10.24
CA ALA A 90 -9.92 -31.52 -10.48
C ALA A 90 -8.42 -31.22 -10.41
N THR A 91 -7.85 -30.73 -11.51
CA THR A 91 -6.49 -30.20 -11.47
C THR A 91 -6.54 -29.06 -10.46
N SER A 92 -5.93 -29.27 -9.29
CA SER A 92 -5.85 -28.25 -8.24
C SER A 92 -5.45 -26.95 -8.92
N THR A 93 -6.28 -25.91 -8.83
CA THR A 93 -6.03 -24.68 -9.57
C THR A 93 -4.62 -24.16 -9.29
N HIS A 94 -4.07 -24.45 -8.11
CA HIS A 94 -2.71 -24.21 -7.66
C HIS A 94 -1.61 -24.97 -8.42
N ASN A 95 -1.40 -24.65 -9.70
CA ASN A 95 -0.17 -25.02 -10.41
C ASN A 95 1.04 -24.31 -9.76
N LEU A 96 1.84 -25.05 -8.98
CA LEU A 96 3.01 -24.56 -8.23
C LEU A 96 4.10 -23.88 -9.08
N GLY A 97 4.03 -23.96 -10.42
CA GLY A 97 4.99 -23.35 -11.34
C GLY A 97 4.47 -22.10 -12.08
N VAL A 98 3.24 -21.66 -11.83
CA VAL A 98 2.68 -20.47 -12.49
C VAL A 98 2.87 -19.26 -11.58
N PRO A 99 3.46 -18.16 -12.07
CA PRO A 99 3.65 -16.96 -11.27
C PRO A 99 2.31 -16.37 -10.86
N HIS A 100 2.25 -15.85 -9.63
CA HIS A 100 1.07 -15.17 -9.10
C HIS A 100 1.37 -13.69 -8.88
N PHE A 101 0.45 -12.85 -9.34
CA PHE A 101 0.57 -11.41 -9.20
C PHE A 101 -0.60 -10.83 -8.42
N GLN A 102 -0.36 -9.67 -7.82
CA GLN A 102 -1.37 -8.75 -7.32
C GLN A 102 -1.05 -7.36 -7.87
N VAL A 103 -2.01 -6.77 -8.58
CA VAL A 103 -1.95 -5.37 -9.02
C VAL A 103 -2.95 -4.59 -8.17
N THR A 104 -2.48 -3.58 -7.45
CA THR A 104 -3.35 -2.63 -6.75
C THR A 104 -3.42 -1.37 -7.57
N MET A 105 -4.63 -0.95 -7.94
CA MET A 105 -4.89 0.33 -8.60
C MET A 105 -5.72 1.22 -7.67
N MET A 106 -5.35 2.49 -7.55
CA MET A 106 -6.16 3.47 -6.85
C MET A 106 -6.27 4.80 -7.58
N SER A 107 -7.39 5.48 -7.34
CA SER A 107 -7.63 6.84 -7.82
C SER A 107 -8.73 7.51 -7.02
N ALA A 108 -8.74 8.83 -6.99
CA ALA A 108 -9.88 9.61 -6.47
C ALA A 108 -11.16 9.30 -7.26
N GLN A 109 -11.05 9.09 -8.57
CA GLN A 109 -12.14 8.70 -9.45
C GLN A 109 -11.67 7.58 -10.38
N LEU A 110 -12.04 6.35 -10.04
CA LEU A 110 -11.68 5.20 -10.86
C LEU A 110 -12.62 5.10 -12.07
N VAL A 111 -12.12 5.49 -13.24
CA VAL A 111 -12.87 5.44 -14.50
C VAL A 111 -12.76 4.06 -15.17
N PRO A 112 -13.80 3.59 -15.90
CA PRO A 112 -13.76 2.28 -16.57
C PRO A 112 -12.61 2.12 -17.58
N GLU A 113 -12.24 3.19 -18.27
CA GLU A 113 -11.11 3.16 -19.21
C GLU A 113 -9.81 2.78 -18.51
N ALA A 114 -9.57 3.28 -17.30
CA ALA A 114 -8.36 2.95 -16.56
C ALA A 114 -8.31 1.47 -16.18
N ILE A 115 -9.45 0.90 -15.77
CA ILE A 115 -9.56 -0.54 -15.52
C ILE A 115 -9.24 -1.32 -16.80
N ALA A 116 -9.89 -1.00 -17.92
CA ALA A 116 -9.70 -1.71 -19.18
C ALA A 116 -8.22 -1.70 -19.62
N ARG A 117 -7.59 -0.52 -19.62
CA ARG A 117 -6.19 -0.36 -20.07
C ARG A 117 -5.18 -1.07 -19.18
N ILE A 118 -5.41 -1.08 -17.87
CA ILE A 118 -4.56 -1.84 -16.92
C ILE A 118 -4.74 -3.35 -17.15
N THR A 119 -5.98 -3.80 -17.37
CA THR A 119 -6.24 -5.22 -17.66
C THR A 119 -5.70 -5.66 -19.03
N ASP A 120 -5.64 -4.78 -20.02
CA ASP A 120 -5.00 -5.05 -21.32
C ASP A 120 -3.51 -5.37 -21.12
N VAL A 121 -2.79 -4.55 -20.35
CA VAL A 121 -1.37 -4.80 -20.06
C VAL A 121 -1.16 -6.13 -19.34
N ILE A 122 -2.04 -6.49 -18.40
CA ILE A 122 -1.97 -7.80 -17.72
C ILE A 122 -2.18 -8.94 -18.73
N ALA A 123 -3.20 -8.84 -19.59
CA ALA A 123 -3.54 -9.85 -20.57
C ALA A 123 -2.46 -10.01 -21.66
N ASP A 124 -1.93 -8.91 -22.18
CA ASP A 124 -0.85 -8.87 -23.19
C ASP A 124 0.44 -9.53 -22.68
N ASN A 125 0.63 -9.59 -21.36
CA ASN A 125 1.75 -10.28 -20.70
C ASN A 125 1.38 -11.69 -20.21
N GLY A 126 0.29 -12.29 -20.74
CA GLY A 126 -0.11 -13.67 -20.43
C GLY A 126 -0.78 -13.84 -19.05
N GLY A 127 -1.18 -12.74 -18.41
CA GLY A 127 -1.84 -12.75 -17.12
C GLY A 127 -3.34 -13.04 -17.23
N ASN A 128 -3.83 -13.99 -16.44
CA ASN A 128 -5.25 -14.15 -16.14
C ASN A 128 -5.58 -13.50 -14.80
N ILE A 129 -6.69 -12.77 -14.72
CA ILE A 129 -7.20 -12.20 -13.48
C ILE A 129 -8.20 -13.18 -12.87
N ASP A 130 -7.85 -13.73 -11.71
CA ASP A 130 -8.70 -14.67 -10.99
C ASP A 130 -9.73 -13.95 -10.12
N ARG A 131 -9.33 -12.81 -9.54
CA ARG A 131 -10.18 -12.07 -8.60
C ARG A 131 -9.94 -10.57 -8.68
N ILE A 132 -11.05 -9.83 -8.61
CA ILE A 132 -11.03 -8.37 -8.46
C ILE A 132 -11.74 -8.01 -7.16
N ARG A 133 -11.11 -7.20 -6.31
CA ARG A 133 -11.71 -6.79 -5.03
C ARG A 133 -11.46 -5.32 -4.77
N ARG A 134 -12.52 -4.58 -4.41
CA ARG A 134 -12.35 -3.23 -3.87
C ARG A 134 -11.83 -3.32 -2.43
N ILE A 135 -10.71 -2.67 -2.15
CA ILE A 135 -10.06 -2.65 -0.82
C ILE A 135 -10.25 -1.31 -0.09
N ALA A 136 -10.57 -0.23 -0.81
CA ALA A 136 -10.93 1.05 -0.22
C ALA A 136 -11.99 1.79 -1.04
N ARG A 137 -12.88 2.52 -0.36
CA ARG A 137 -13.83 3.48 -0.95
C ARG A 137 -13.47 4.94 -0.66
N TYR A 138 -12.61 5.15 0.33
CA TYR A 138 -12.23 6.43 0.92
C TYR A 138 -10.83 6.28 1.54
N PRO A 139 -9.97 7.32 1.52
CA PRO A 139 -10.16 8.61 0.83
C PRO A 139 -10.10 8.51 -0.70
N VAL A 140 -9.61 7.38 -1.20
CA VAL A 140 -9.57 7.02 -2.62
C VAL A 140 -10.30 5.71 -2.86
N THR A 141 -10.71 5.47 -4.11
CA THR A 141 -11.15 4.14 -4.52
C THR A 141 -9.93 3.31 -4.86
N ALA A 142 -9.72 2.20 -4.16
CA ALA A 142 -8.65 1.25 -4.43
C ALA A 142 -9.20 -0.14 -4.71
N VAL A 143 -8.67 -0.78 -5.75
CA VAL A 143 -9.08 -2.10 -6.24
C VAL A 143 -7.84 -2.95 -6.47
N THR A 144 -7.89 -4.20 -6.01
CA THR A 144 -6.87 -5.21 -6.27
C THR A 144 -7.32 -6.16 -7.37
N PHE A 145 -6.39 -6.50 -8.25
CA PHE A 145 -6.50 -7.53 -9.28
C PHE A 145 -5.51 -8.63 -8.93
N GLU A 146 -6.02 -9.77 -8.53
CA GLU A 146 -5.21 -10.95 -8.21
C GLU A 146 -5.30 -11.94 -9.35
N GLY A 147 -4.16 -12.51 -9.74
CA GLY A 147 -4.12 -13.36 -10.91
C GLY A 147 -2.86 -14.20 -11.02
N ARG A 148 -2.74 -14.85 -12.18
CA ARG A 148 -1.72 -15.84 -12.50
C ARG A 148 -1.18 -15.66 -13.92
N GLY A 149 0.00 -16.19 -14.19
CA GLY A 149 0.55 -16.31 -15.54
C GLY A 149 1.48 -15.16 -15.95
N ALA A 150 1.17 -13.93 -15.54
CA ALA A 150 2.09 -12.80 -15.72
C ALA A 150 3.13 -12.75 -14.59
N GLU A 151 4.39 -12.56 -14.98
CA GLU A 151 5.48 -12.29 -14.02
C GLU A 151 5.41 -10.84 -13.54
N PRO A 152 5.36 -10.57 -12.23
CA PRO A 152 5.28 -9.23 -11.66
C PRO A 152 6.32 -8.24 -12.22
N ASP A 153 7.55 -8.69 -12.43
CA ASP A 153 8.65 -7.84 -12.92
C ASP A 153 8.45 -7.38 -14.37
N PHE A 154 7.77 -8.17 -15.20
CA PHE A 154 7.49 -7.79 -16.59
C PHE A 154 6.30 -6.85 -16.73
N ILE A 155 5.32 -6.91 -15.83
CA ILE A 155 4.16 -6.01 -15.86
C ILE A 155 4.36 -4.72 -15.07
N ARG A 156 5.28 -4.67 -14.10
CA ARG A 156 5.50 -3.50 -13.23
C ARG A 156 5.75 -2.22 -14.01
N ARG A 157 6.78 -2.20 -14.87
CA ARG A 157 7.16 -1.00 -15.61
C ARG A 157 6.10 -0.54 -16.62
N PRO A 158 5.55 -1.43 -17.49
CA PRO A 158 4.45 -1.04 -18.38
C PRO A 158 3.24 -0.46 -17.65
N LEU A 159 2.88 -1.04 -16.50
CA LEU A 159 1.77 -0.53 -15.68
C LEU A 159 2.09 0.83 -15.04
N ALA A 160 3.31 1.04 -14.55
CA ALA A 160 3.73 2.33 -13.99
C ALA A 160 3.73 3.45 -15.05
N GLU A 161 4.23 3.18 -16.26
CA GLU A 161 4.21 4.13 -17.38
C GLU A 161 2.76 4.49 -17.78
N LEU A 162 1.88 3.49 -17.87
CA LEU A 162 0.47 3.69 -18.19
C LEU A 162 -0.29 4.44 -17.08
N ALA A 163 -0.02 4.12 -15.82
CA ALA A 163 -0.64 4.74 -14.65
C ALA A 163 -0.45 6.27 -14.66
N SER A 164 0.75 6.72 -15.02
CA SER A 164 1.09 8.15 -15.15
C SER A 164 0.23 8.89 -16.19
N THR A 165 -0.17 8.19 -17.27
CA THR A 165 -0.99 8.77 -18.36
C THR A 165 -2.47 8.80 -17.97
N LEU A 166 -2.92 7.83 -17.17
CA LEU A 166 -4.31 7.66 -16.78
C LEU A 166 -4.69 8.38 -15.48
N SER A 167 -3.74 9.06 -14.82
CA SER A 167 -3.95 9.69 -13.51
C SER A 167 -4.48 8.70 -12.46
N VAL A 168 -3.90 7.50 -12.46
CA VAL A 168 -4.14 6.47 -11.45
C VAL A 168 -2.81 6.08 -10.83
N ASP A 169 -2.85 5.60 -9.60
CA ASP A 169 -1.69 5.06 -8.90
C ASP A 169 -1.75 3.53 -8.96
N VAL A 170 -0.66 2.87 -9.33
CA VAL A 170 -0.61 1.42 -9.52
C VAL A 170 0.63 0.83 -8.85
N ALA A 171 0.45 -0.21 -8.04
CA ALA A 171 1.55 -1.04 -7.55
C ALA A 171 1.37 -2.50 -7.95
N VAL A 172 2.49 -3.14 -8.27
CA VAL A 172 2.56 -4.56 -8.59
C VAL A 172 3.32 -5.28 -7.49
N GLN A 173 2.74 -6.36 -6.98
CA GLN A 173 3.32 -7.19 -5.93
C GLN A 173 3.27 -8.66 -6.34
N GLU A 174 4.27 -9.40 -5.89
CA GLU A 174 4.26 -10.85 -5.97
C GLU A 174 3.39 -11.43 -4.84
N ARG A 175 2.52 -12.38 -5.16
CA ARG A 175 1.69 -13.08 -4.16
C ARG A 175 2.46 -14.27 -3.58
N ASN A 176 3.38 -14.01 -2.65
CA ASN A 176 4.11 -15.06 -1.95
C ASN A 176 4.01 -14.93 -0.42
N LEU A 177 4.49 -15.95 0.30
CA LEU A 177 4.53 -15.92 1.77
C LEU A 177 5.40 -14.77 2.30
N GLN A 178 6.39 -14.33 1.51
CA GLN A 178 7.28 -13.26 1.93
C GLN A 178 6.57 -11.92 2.12
N ALA A 179 5.46 -11.68 1.41
CA ALA A 179 4.64 -10.48 1.56
C ALA A 179 3.93 -10.35 2.92
N ARG A 180 3.91 -11.40 3.76
CA ARG A 180 3.23 -11.42 5.07
C ARG A 180 4.14 -11.08 6.26
N GLY A 181 5.42 -10.79 6.02
CA GLY A 181 6.37 -10.50 7.10
C GLY A 181 6.32 -9.06 7.59
N GLN A 182 7.12 -8.78 8.62
CA GLN A 182 7.37 -7.42 9.11
C GLN A 182 8.14 -6.61 8.05
N TYR A 183 7.70 -5.37 7.80
CA TYR A 183 8.41 -4.43 6.93
C TYR A 183 9.16 -3.36 7.74
N LEU A 184 10.20 -2.83 7.11
CA LEU A 184 10.81 -1.55 7.48
C LEU A 184 10.27 -0.48 6.53
N VAL A 185 9.66 0.57 7.08
CA VAL A 185 9.14 1.71 6.33
C VAL A 185 9.94 2.94 6.70
N VAL A 186 10.65 3.50 5.73
CA VAL A 186 11.48 4.69 5.87
C VAL A 186 10.79 5.84 5.15
N LEU A 187 10.53 6.94 5.84
CA LEU A 187 9.83 8.10 5.29
C LEU A 187 10.72 9.33 5.32
N ASP A 188 10.67 10.12 4.25
CA ASP A 188 10.96 11.55 4.36
C ASP A 188 9.92 12.23 5.26
N VAL A 189 10.27 13.39 5.80
CA VAL A 189 9.41 14.16 6.70
C VAL A 189 8.79 15.34 5.97
N ASP A 190 9.61 16.30 5.55
CA ASP A 190 9.16 17.49 4.82
C ASP A 190 8.43 17.08 3.54
N SER A 191 7.33 17.76 3.22
CA SER A 191 6.46 17.46 2.06
C SER A 191 5.94 16.01 1.94
N THR A 192 6.14 15.15 2.94
CA THR A 192 5.72 13.74 2.97
C THR A 192 4.88 13.42 4.21
N VAL A 193 5.49 13.39 5.40
CA VAL A 193 4.78 13.19 6.67
C VAL A 193 4.08 14.48 7.11
N ILE A 194 4.70 15.63 6.81
CA ILE A 194 4.16 16.96 7.04
C ILE A 194 3.94 17.67 5.70
N GLN A 195 3.06 18.66 5.69
CA GLN A 195 2.74 19.46 4.49
C GLN A 195 3.73 20.60 4.25
N ASP A 196 4.56 20.89 5.25
CA ASP A 196 5.41 22.07 5.30
C ASP A 196 6.88 21.69 5.08
N GLU A 197 7.68 22.67 4.66
CA GLU A 197 9.14 22.60 4.68
C GLU A 197 9.63 23.28 5.96
N VAL A 198 10.22 22.54 6.89
CA VAL A 198 10.60 23.08 8.21
C VAL A 198 11.55 24.28 8.09
N ILE A 199 12.45 24.27 7.10
CA ILE A 199 13.41 25.36 6.91
C ILE A 199 12.73 26.66 6.46
N ASP A 200 11.66 26.58 5.67
CA ASP A 200 10.90 27.75 5.23
C ASP A 200 10.10 28.35 6.39
N LEU A 201 9.55 27.50 7.27
CA LEU A 201 8.91 27.95 8.51
C LEU A 201 9.90 28.69 9.42
N LEU A 202 11.15 28.22 9.52
CA LEU A 202 12.21 28.90 10.28
C LEU A 202 12.61 30.23 9.61
N ALA A 203 12.75 30.25 8.29
CA ALA A 203 13.10 31.44 7.52
C ALA A 203 12.04 32.56 7.63
N ALA A 204 10.76 32.18 7.72
CA ALA A 204 9.69 33.12 7.99
C ALA A 204 9.85 33.83 9.35
N GLN A 205 10.43 33.16 10.35
CA GLN A 205 10.69 33.75 11.67
C GLN A 205 11.92 34.69 11.67
N SER A 206 12.87 34.52 10.74
CA SER A 206 14.01 35.44 10.58
C SER A 206 13.73 36.63 9.67
N GLY A 207 12.59 36.64 8.98
CA GLY A 207 12.29 37.64 7.95
C GLY A 207 13.11 37.47 6.67
N ARG A 208 13.80 36.33 6.51
CA ARG A 208 14.68 36.01 5.36
C ARG A 208 14.11 34.92 4.46
N HIS A 209 12.79 34.78 4.46
CA HIS A 209 12.08 33.78 3.66
C HIS A 209 12.47 33.86 2.17
N ASP A 210 12.51 35.06 1.58
CA ASP A 210 12.81 35.24 0.17
C ASP A 210 14.26 34.85 -0.19
N GLU A 211 15.20 35.08 0.73
CA GLU A 211 16.60 34.69 0.57
C GLU A 211 16.74 33.16 0.62
N VAL A 212 16.07 32.49 1.57
CA VAL A 212 16.06 31.02 1.65
C VAL A 212 15.40 30.41 0.41
N ALA A 213 14.28 30.97 -0.05
CA ALA A 213 13.59 30.52 -1.25
C ALA A 213 14.47 30.63 -2.51
N ALA A 214 15.27 31.70 -2.63
CA ALA A 214 16.22 31.87 -3.73
C ALA A 214 17.29 30.77 -3.74
N VAL A 215 17.86 30.44 -2.58
CA VAL A 215 18.85 29.35 -2.45
C VAL A 215 18.22 27.97 -2.73
N THR A 216 16.98 27.74 -2.26
CA THR A 216 16.23 26.52 -2.58
C THR A 216 16.01 26.38 -4.09
N ALA A 217 15.66 27.48 -4.78
CA ALA A 217 15.48 27.47 -6.24
C ALA A 217 16.76 27.12 -6.99
N GLN A 218 17.92 27.64 -6.56
CA GLN A 218 19.23 27.30 -7.13
C GLN A 218 19.56 25.81 -6.96
N ALA A 219 19.28 25.24 -5.79
CA ALA A 219 19.48 23.81 -5.53
C ALA A 219 18.57 22.94 -6.39
N MET A 220 17.29 23.33 -6.54
CA MET A 220 16.34 22.63 -7.42
C MET A 220 16.70 22.74 -8.91
N ALA A 221 17.35 23.84 -9.31
CA ALA A 221 17.91 24.01 -10.65
C ALA A 221 19.22 23.23 -10.88
N GLY A 222 19.79 22.63 -9.83
CA GLY A 222 21.06 21.91 -9.88
C GLY A 222 22.29 22.80 -9.97
N GLU A 223 22.16 24.10 -9.63
CA GLU A 223 23.26 25.07 -9.64
C GLU A 223 24.21 24.87 -8.45
N ILE A 224 23.67 24.42 -7.31
CA ILE A 224 24.41 24.10 -6.09
C ILE A 224 23.99 22.72 -5.58
N ASP A 225 24.88 22.02 -4.89
CA ASP A 225 24.56 20.72 -4.30
C ASP A 225 23.69 20.85 -3.04
N PHE A 226 23.13 19.72 -2.57
CA PHE A 226 22.24 19.70 -1.41
C PHE A 226 22.92 20.22 -0.14
N THR A 227 24.17 19.84 0.08
CA THR A 227 24.91 20.16 1.31
C THR A 227 25.27 21.64 1.33
N GLU A 228 25.75 22.18 0.21
CA GLU A 228 25.98 23.60 0.01
C GLU A 228 24.68 24.40 0.19
N SER A 229 23.59 23.98 -0.44
CA SER A 229 22.27 24.59 -0.27
C SER A 229 21.80 24.58 1.18
N LEU A 230 21.99 23.47 1.91
CA LEU A 230 21.64 23.38 3.32
C LEU A 230 22.45 24.38 4.16
N TYR A 231 23.78 24.44 3.98
CA TYR A 231 24.62 25.37 4.73
C TYR A 231 24.25 26.83 4.46
N GLN A 232 24.03 27.20 3.19
CA GLN A 232 23.62 28.56 2.84
C GLN A 232 22.27 28.93 3.46
N ARG A 233 21.27 28.04 3.40
CA ARG A 233 19.94 28.30 3.99
C ARG A 233 20.00 28.36 5.52
N VAL A 234 20.79 27.50 6.15
CA VAL A 234 20.95 27.50 7.62
C VAL A 234 21.70 28.73 8.10
N ALA A 235 22.69 29.23 7.36
CA ALA A 235 23.39 30.47 7.70
C ALA A 235 22.45 31.67 7.79
N LEU A 236 21.40 31.71 6.97
CA LEU A 236 20.38 32.77 7.02
C LEU A 236 19.54 32.74 8.31
N LEU A 237 19.58 31.64 9.06
CA LEU A 237 18.89 31.48 10.35
C LEU A 237 19.72 31.95 11.55
N GLU A 238 20.97 32.39 11.33
CA GLU A 238 21.86 32.85 12.39
C GLU A 238 21.23 33.96 13.24
N GLY A 239 21.35 33.80 14.56
CA GLY A 239 20.88 34.75 15.55
C GLY A 239 19.43 34.56 15.98
N LEU A 240 18.66 33.66 15.35
CA LEU A 240 17.34 33.30 15.85
C LEU A 240 17.42 32.70 17.27
N PRO A 241 16.51 33.04 18.19
CA PRO A 241 16.47 32.40 19.50
C PRO A 241 16.04 30.93 19.37
N GLU A 242 16.59 30.03 20.17
CA GLU A 242 16.26 28.59 20.15
C GLU A 242 14.75 28.33 20.33
N SER A 243 14.04 29.19 21.06
CA SER A 243 12.59 29.13 21.23
C SER A 243 11.81 29.16 19.92
N VAL A 244 12.42 29.62 18.81
CA VAL A 244 11.82 29.57 17.48
C VAL A 244 11.47 28.14 17.05
N LEU A 245 12.24 27.15 17.52
CA LEU A 245 12.00 25.74 17.21
C LEU A 245 10.65 25.29 17.76
N ASP A 246 10.24 25.78 18.94
CA ASP A 246 8.94 25.47 19.53
C ASP A 246 7.79 26.17 18.80
N THR A 247 8.02 27.40 18.34
CA THR A 247 7.07 28.12 17.47
C THR A 247 6.82 27.34 16.18
N VAL A 248 7.88 26.91 15.49
CA VAL A 248 7.76 26.15 14.24
C VAL A 248 7.05 24.82 14.47
N LYS A 249 7.39 24.08 15.54
CA LYS A 249 6.67 22.84 15.90
C LYS A 249 5.16 23.04 16.02
N SER A 250 4.71 24.16 16.58
CA SER A 250 3.28 24.45 16.76
C SER A 250 2.55 24.78 15.44
N GLN A 251 3.28 25.09 14.37
CA GLN A 251 2.74 25.45 13.06
C GLN A 251 2.68 24.25 12.10
N ILE A 252 3.37 23.15 12.42
CA ILE A 252 3.46 21.98 11.56
C ILE A 252 2.08 21.37 11.33
N ARG A 253 1.77 21.12 10.05
CA ARG A 253 0.57 20.42 9.62
C ARG A 253 0.96 19.03 9.15
N LEU A 254 0.38 18.02 9.78
CA LEU A 254 0.52 16.65 9.31
C LEU A 254 -0.15 16.45 7.96
N THR A 255 0.48 15.67 7.09
CA THR A 255 -0.14 15.20 5.87
C THR A 255 -1.41 14.40 6.23
N PRO A 256 -2.55 14.64 5.56
CA PRO A 256 -3.77 13.89 5.79
C PRO A 256 -3.50 12.38 5.76
N GLY A 257 -3.99 11.67 6.75
CA GLY A 257 -3.75 10.23 6.88
C GLY A 257 -2.44 9.85 7.58
N ALA A 258 -1.48 10.75 7.83
CA ALA A 258 -0.19 10.40 8.47
C ALA A 258 -0.36 9.70 9.84
N ARG A 259 -1.31 10.17 10.66
CA ARG A 259 -1.66 9.53 11.93
C ARG A 259 -2.19 8.11 11.74
N THR A 260 -3.09 7.93 10.77
CA THR A 260 -3.68 6.62 10.44
C THR A 260 -2.63 5.66 9.87
N PHE A 261 -1.76 6.18 9.01
CA PHE A 261 -0.61 5.47 8.46
C PHE A 261 0.28 4.91 9.57
N CYS A 262 0.83 5.79 10.42
CA CYS A 262 1.76 5.38 11.47
C CYS A 262 1.09 4.44 12.49
N ARG A 263 -0.14 4.76 12.92
CA ARG A 263 -0.90 3.91 13.84
C ARG A 263 -1.14 2.50 13.29
N THR A 264 -1.53 2.39 12.03
CA THR A 264 -1.79 1.09 11.39
C THR A 264 -0.52 0.26 11.31
N LEU A 265 0.58 0.86 10.86
CA LEU A 265 1.88 0.18 10.77
C LEU A 265 2.39 -0.25 12.16
N ASN A 266 2.23 0.59 13.17
CA ASN A 266 2.58 0.24 14.56
C ASN A 266 1.76 -0.95 15.07
N ARG A 267 0.46 -1.02 14.77
CA ARG A 267 -0.38 -2.19 15.13
C ARG A 267 0.07 -3.48 14.45
N LEU A 268 0.54 -3.40 13.21
CA LEU A 268 1.12 -4.53 12.48
C LEU A 268 2.53 -4.90 12.96
N GLY A 269 3.08 -4.13 13.90
CA GLY A 269 4.42 -4.32 14.43
C GLY A 269 5.51 -3.94 13.44
N TYR A 270 5.25 -3.11 12.44
CA TYR A 270 6.27 -2.72 11.46
C TYR A 270 7.30 -1.78 12.10
N ARG A 271 8.50 -1.74 11.51
CA ARG A 271 9.51 -0.75 11.89
C ARG A 271 9.31 0.49 11.03
N ILE A 272 9.17 1.64 11.67
CA ILE A 272 9.00 2.93 10.99
C ILE A 272 10.19 3.80 11.35
N ALA A 273 10.77 4.48 10.37
CA ALA A 273 11.86 5.42 10.57
C ALA A 273 11.64 6.70 9.78
N PHE A 274 11.96 7.84 10.40
CA PHE A 274 12.01 9.14 9.73
C PHE A 274 13.45 9.46 9.34
N VAL A 275 13.64 9.77 8.06
CA VAL A 275 14.95 10.08 7.48
C VAL A 275 14.82 11.36 6.67
N SER A 276 15.19 12.47 7.31
CA SER A 276 14.89 13.82 6.85
C SER A 276 16.18 14.62 6.62
N GLY A 277 16.16 15.45 5.58
CA GLY A 277 17.17 16.51 5.39
C GLY A 277 16.91 17.74 6.26
N GLY A 278 15.77 17.80 6.97
CA GLY A 278 15.41 18.82 7.94
C GLY A 278 16.06 18.57 9.31
N PHE A 279 15.43 19.09 10.37
CA PHE A 279 16.08 19.22 11.68
C PHE A 279 15.47 18.33 12.75
N GLY A 280 16.30 17.47 13.37
CA GLY A 280 15.89 16.51 14.39
C GLY A 280 15.23 17.15 15.61
N GLN A 281 15.63 18.38 15.97
CA GLN A 281 15.02 19.14 17.06
C GLN A 281 13.52 19.43 16.81
N VAL A 282 13.10 19.52 15.56
CA VAL A 282 11.70 19.75 15.15
C VAL A 282 10.98 18.42 14.89
N VAL A 283 11.66 17.46 14.25
CA VAL A 283 11.09 16.16 13.87
C VAL A 283 10.86 15.24 15.07
N SER A 284 11.71 15.26 16.09
CA SER A 284 11.66 14.27 17.18
C SER A 284 10.37 14.31 18.01
N PRO A 285 9.84 15.48 18.42
CA PRO A 285 8.54 15.54 19.10
C PRO A 285 7.40 14.97 18.26
N LEU A 286 7.39 15.25 16.95
CA LEU A 286 6.39 14.73 16.02
C LEU A 286 6.47 13.21 15.88
N ALA A 287 7.68 12.68 15.73
CA ALA A 287 7.92 11.24 15.67
C ALA A 287 7.41 10.54 16.95
N ASN A 288 7.71 11.10 18.12
CA ASN A 288 7.23 10.56 19.40
C ASN A 288 5.70 10.53 19.48
N GLU A 289 5.01 11.59 19.01
CA GLU A 289 3.55 11.64 18.93
C GLU A 289 2.97 10.54 18.02
N LEU A 290 3.68 10.19 16.95
CA LEU A 290 3.30 9.14 16.00
C LEU A 290 3.76 7.74 16.42
N GLY A 291 4.40 7.59 17.59
CA GLY A 291 4.92 6.32 18.10
C GLY A 291 6.16 5.82 17.36
N ILE A 292 6.94 6.74 16.78
CA ILE A 292 8.14 6.45 15.98
C ILE A 292 9.37 6.78 16.80
N THR A 293 10.26 5.80 16.92
CA THR A 293 11.48 5.90 17.75
C THR A 293 12.76 6.01 16.93
N GLU A 294 12.69 5.75 15.63
CA GLU A 294 13.85 5.80 14.73
C GLU A 294 13.83 7.07 13.90
N ILE A 295 14.76 7.98 14.20
CA ILE A 295 14.84 9.29 13.55
C ILE A 295 16.30 9.53 13.15
N ARG A 296 16.51 9.92 11.89
CA ARG A 296 17.76 10.45 11.35
C ARG A 296 17.46 11.78 10.68
N ALA A 297 18.09 12.84 11.18
CA ALA A 297 17.90 14.20 10.68
C ALA A 297 19.13 15.05 11.01
N ASN A 298 19.26 16.21 10.36
CA ASN A 298 20.31 17.18 10.67
C ASN A 298 20.05 17.84 12.03
N THR A 299 21.08 18.41 12.64
CA THR A 299 20.95 19.11 13.93
C THR A 299 21.43 20.55 13.76
N LEU A 300 20.59 21.53 14.11
CA LEU A 300 20.99 22.93 14.16
C LEU A 300 21.88 23.17 15.37
N GLU A 301 23.02 23.81 15.16
CA GLU A 301 23.91 24.20 16.25
C GLU A 301 23.31 25.38 17.04
N VAL A 302 23.30 25.26 18.36
CA VAL A 302 22.78 26.25 19.29
C VAL A 302 23.88 26.62 20.28
N GLU A 303 24.17 27.91 20.39
CA GLU A 303 25.09 28.48 21.38
C GLU A 303 24.39 29.65 22.08
N ASP A 304 24.51 29.72 23.41
CA ASP A 304 23.89 30.76 24.24
C ASP A 304 22.38 31.00 23.96
N GLY A 305 21.66 29.90 23.67
CA GLY A 305 20.22 29.91 23.37
C GLY A 305 19.86 30.52 22.01
N ARG A 306 20.81 30.58 21.07
CA ARG A 306 20.61 31.09 19.70
C ARG A 306 21.17 30.14 18.65
N LEU A 307 20.54 30.12 17.48
CA LEU A 307 21.05 29.40 16.31
C LEU A 307 22.33 30.08 15.81
N THR A 308 23.39 29.31 15.58
CA THR A 308 24.68 29.83 15.09
C THR A 308 24.74 29.95 13.57
N GLY A 309 23.71 29.49 12.86
CA GLY A 309 23.71 29.39 11.41
C GLY A 309 24.51 28.19 10.87
N ARG A 310 24.82 27.20 11.71
CA ARG A 310 25.53 25.96 11.32
C ARG A 310 24.73 24.72 11.69
N VAL A 311 25.09 23.58 11.08
CA VAL A 311 24.59 22.25 11.47
C VAL A 311 25.71 21.42 12.10
N VAL A 312 25.33 20.54 13.02
CA VAL A 312 26.24 19.66 13.76
C VAL A 312 26.17 18.23 13.23
N GLY A 313 27.33 17.58 13.11
CA GLY A 313 27.45 16.18 12.73
C GLY A 313 27.40 15.94 11.22
N ASP A 314 27.20 14.68 10.86
CA ASP A 314 27.10 14.28 9.46
C ASP A 314 25.77 14.75 8.85
N VAL A 315 25.84 15.37 7.67
CA VAL A 315 24.65 15.82 6.95
C VAL A 315 23.90 14.62 6.37
N VAL A 316 22.60 14.58 6.61
CA VAL A 316 21.68 13.61 5.97
C VAL A 316 21.35 14.12 4.57
N ASP A 317 22.26 13.85 3.63
CA ASP A 317 22.10 14.11 2.21
C ASP A 317 21.47 12.91 1.47
N ARG A 318 21.39 13.00 0.14
CA ARG A 318 20.79 11.96 -0.70
C ARG A 318 21.45 10.57 -0.52
N PRO A 319 22.79 10.42 -0.62
CA PRO A 319 23.48 9.17 -0.26
C PRO A 319 23.26 8.77 1.21
N GLY A 320 23.22 9.74 2.12
CA GLY A 320 22.96 9.53 3.55
C GLY A 320 21.61 8.86 3.80
N LYS A 321 20.54 9.29 3.10
CA LYS A 321 19.21 8.66 3.23
C LYS A 321 19.23 7.18 2.84
N ARG A 322 19.91 6.84 1.75
CA ARG A 322 20.12 5.44 1.33
C ARG A 322 20.88 4.64 2.38
N LYS A 323 22.01 5.18 2.86
CA LYS A 323 22.86 4.53 3.86
C LYS A 323 22.05 4.20 5.13
N VAL A 324 21.23 5.15 5.59
CA VAL A 324 20.35 4.93 6.75
C VAL A 324 19.37 3.79 6.50
N LEU A 325 18.70 3.73 5.34
CA LEU A 325 17.78 2.65 5.01
C LEU A 325 18.49 1.27 5.07
N GLU A 326 19.66 1.16 4.47
CA GLU A 326 20.44 -0.09 4.44
C GLU A 326 20.92 -0.47 5.85
N GLU A 327 21.40 0.48 6.65
CA GLU A 327 21.80 0.27 8.05
C GLU A 327 20.64 -0.20 8.93
N LEU A 328 19.48 0.42 8.81
CA LEU A 328 18.28 0.05 9.57
C LEU A 328 17.78 -1.33 9.17
N ALA A 329 17.79 -1.65 7.88
CA ALA A 329 17.40 -2.97 7.37
C ALA A 329 18.29 -4.07 7.97
N VAL A 330 19.61 -3.87 7.97
CA VAL A 330 20.57 -4.80 8.60
C VAL A 330 20.33 -4.91 10.09
N ARG A 331 20.19 -3.77 10.81
CA ARG A 331 20.01 -3.75 12.26
C ARG A 331 18.74 -4.47 12.72
N PHE A 332 17.66 -4.38 11.94
CA PHE A 332 16.41 -5.05 12.24
C PHE A 332 16.28 -6.45 11.64
N GLY A 333 17.27 -6.92 10.87
CA GLY A 333 17.22 -8.21 10.19
C GLY A 333 16.11 -8.28 9.12
N ILE A 334 15.75 -7.14 8.53
CA ILE A 334 14.71 -7.03 7.52
C ILE A 334 15.37 -7.07 6.13
N PRO A 335 15.05 -8.05 5.28
CA PRO A 335 15.64 -8.15 3.94
C PRO A 335 15.17 -7.00 3.05
N ARG A 336 15.98 -6.62 2.04
CA ARG A 336 15.68 -5.52 1.12
C ARG A 336 14.27 -5.58 0.52
N HIS A 337 13.78 -6.75 0.10
CA HIS A 337 12.44 -6.88 -0.49
C HIS A 337 11.29 -6.57 0.49
N ARG A 338 11.59 -6.36 1.79
CA ARG A 338 10.67 -5.90 2.84
C ARG A 338 10.99 -4.49 3.36
N THR A 339 11.78 -3.71 2.62
CA THR A 339 11.96 -2.29 2.90
C THR A 339 11.08 -1.47 1.96
N ILE A 340 10.41 -0.46 2.53
CA ILE A 340 9.60 0.53 1.80
C ILE A 340 10.22 1.89 2.07
N ALA A 341 10.49 2.65 1.01
CA ALA A 341 10.88 4.05 1.11
C ALA A 341 9.78 4.95 0.56
N ILE A 342 9.49 6.04 1.23
CA ILE A 342 8.47 7.03 0.82
C ILE A 342 9.10 8.41 0.86
N GLY A 343 9.04 9.13 -0.26
CA GLY A 343 9.57 10.50 -0.36
C GLY A 343 8.99 11.26 -1.56
N ASP A 344 9.23 12.56 -1.62
CA ASP A 344 8.70 13.46 -2.65
C ASP A 344 9.78 14.02 -3.58
N GLY A 345 11.03 14.07 -3.12
CA GLY A 345 12.04 14.97 -3.65
C GLY A 345 13.24 14.29 -4.31
N ALA A 346 14.06 15.10 -5.00
CA ALA A 346 15.31 14.63 -5.61
C ALA A 346 16.33 14.13 -4.57
N ASN A 347 16.22 14.59 -3.32
CA ASN A 347 16.97 14.13 -2.15
C ASN A 347 16.65 12.67 -1.76
N ASP A 348 15.50 12.14 -2.18
CA ASP A 348 15.07 10.78 -1.82
C ASP A 348 15.45 9.72 -2.84
N VAL A 349 15.92 10.12 -4.03
CA VAL A 349 16.12 9.22 -5.18
C VAL A 349 16.92 7.96 -4.81
N ASP A 350 18.08 8.12 -4.15
CA ASP A 350 18.93 6.97 -3.80
C ASP A 350 18.26 6.04 -2.76
N MET A 351 17.45 6.60 -1.86
CA MET A 351 16.70 5.84 -0.86
C MET A 351 15.55 5.06 -1.52
N LEU A 352 14.84 5.70 -2.45
CA LEU A 352 13.76 5.08 -3.24
C LEU A 352 14.28 3.92 -4.08
N GLU A 353 15.41 4.11 -4.78
CA GLU A 353 16.05 3.05 -5.59
C GLU A 353 16.58 1.88 -4.73
N ALA A 354 17.09 2.19 -3.53
CA ALA A 354 17.64 1.18 -2.64
C ALA A 354 16.57 0.31 -1.96
N ALA A 355 15.34 0.81 -1.79
CA ALA A 355 14.26 0.07 -1.17
C ALA A 355 13.80 -1.15 -1.98
N GLY A 356 13.08 -2.07 -1.34
CA GLY A 356 12.34 -3.12 -2.05
C GLY A 356 11.08 -2.61 -2.74
N LEU A 357 10.50 -1.53 -2.21
CA LEU A 357 9.43 -0.75 -2.81
C LEU A 357 9.66 0.74 -2.55
N GLY A 358 10.07 1.47 -3.58
CA GLY A 358 10.18 2.93 -3.56
C GLY A 358 8.87 3.60 -3.98
N ILE A 359 8.32 4.46 -3.13
CA ILE A 359 7.05 5.16 -3.36
C ILE A 359 7.29 6.67 -3.45
N ALA A 360 6.99 7.22 -4.61
CA ALA A 360 6.97 8.66 -4.85
C ALA A 360 5.64 9.27 -4.38
N PHE A 361 5.61 9.95 -3.23
CA PHE A 361 4.40 10.55 -2.65
C PHE A 361 4.27 12.02 -3.06
N ASN A 362 3.22 12.37 -3.81
CA ASN A 362 2.99 13.71 -4.38
C ASN A 362 4.25 14.37 -4.96
N ALA A 363 5.08 13.52 -5.57
CA ALA A 363 6.49 13.79 -5.74
C ALA A 363 6.81 14.62 -6.98
N LYS A 364 7.96 15.31 -6.92
CA LYS A 364 8.58 16.02 -8.03
C LYS A 364 9.04 15.04 -9.13
N PRO A 365 9.23 15.50 -10.39
CA PRO A 365 9.58 14.61 -11.51
C PRO A 365 10.79 13.70 -11.27
N ALA A 366 11.82 14.19 -10.56
CA ALA A 366 13.03 13.42 -10.28
C ALA A 366 12.77 12.16 -9.45
N ALA A 367 12.00 12.26 -8.36
CA ALA A 367 11.63 11.11 -7.52
C ALA A 367 10.66 10.17 -8.25
N ARG A 368 9.68 10.73 -8.98
CA ARG A 368 8.73 9.93 -9.78
C ARG A 368 9.40 9.07 -10.84
N ALA A 369 10.49 9.55 -11.43
CA ALA A 369 11.18 8.85 -12.51
C ALA A 369 11.90 7.57 -12.04
N VAL A 370 12.22 7.46 -10.76
CA VAL A 370 12.99 6.33 -10.20
C VAL A 370 12.17 5.40 -9.30
N ALA A 371 11.03 5.88 -8.78
CA ALA A 371 10.20 5.11 -7.87
C ALA A 371 9.51 3.93 -8.57
N ASP A 372 9.30 2.84 -7.85
CA ASP A 372 8.52 1.69 -8.33
C ASP A 372 7.06 2.06 -8.61
N THR A 373 6.54 3.01 -7.84
CA THR A 373 5.16 3.49 -7.93
C THR A 373 5.04 4.92 -7.40
N SER A 374 3.96 5.60 -7.74
CA SER A 374 3.62 6.91 -7.22
C SER A 374 2.28 6.88 -6.49
N VAL A 375 2.15 7.75 -5.50
CA VAL A 375 0.86 8.11 -4.90
C VAL A 375 0.63 9.59 -5.17
N THR A 376 -0.39 9.90 -5.96
CA THR A 376 -0.68 11.27 -6.43
C THR A 376 -1.84 11.93 -5.68
N THR A 377 -2.42 11.21 -4.71
CA THR A 377 -3.48 11.75 -3.85
C THR A 377 -2.88 12.29 -2.54
N PRO A 378 -3.47 13.33 -1.93
CA PRO A 378 -2.89 14.03 -0.78
C PRO A 378 -3.10 13.29 0.55
N TYR A 379 -3.19 11.96 0.53
CA TYR A 379 -3.51 11.12 1.68
C TYR A 379 -2.42 10.07 1.91
N LEU A 380 -1.59 10.25 2.94
CA LEU A 380 -0.48 9.33 3.21
C LEU A 380 -0.96 7.93 3.59
N ASP A 381 -2.14 7.80 4.21
CA ASP A 381 -2.75 6.50 4.54
C ASP A 381 -3.19 5.71 3.30
N SER A 382 -3.25 6.32 2.11
CA SER A 382 -3.51 5.60 0.87
C SER A 382 -2.39 4.62 0.52
N VAL A 383 -1.15 4.87 0.97
CA VAL A 383 -0.02 3.93 0.81
C VAL A 383 -0.32 2.57 1.45
N LEU A 384 -1.10 2.52 2.52
CA LEU A 384 -1.51 1.26 3.16
C LEU A 384 -2.25 0.34 2.18
N PHE A 385 -3.00 0.91 1.24
CA PHE A 385 -3.71 0.14 0.22
C PHE A 385 -2.75 -0.53 -0.76
N LEU A 386 -1.65 0.13 -1.12
CA LEU A 386 -0.57 -0.49 -1.90
C LEU A 386 0.08 -1.66 -1.16
N MET A 387 0.04 -1.65 0.17
CA MET A 387 0.54 -2.72 1.03
C MET A 387 -0.50 -3.84 1.24
N GLY A 388 -1.64 -3.79 0.54
CA GLY A 388 -2.71 -4.79 0.65
C GLY A 388 -3.59 -4.65 1.90
N ILE A 389 -3.38 -3.62 2.72
CA ILE A 389 -4.18 -3.36 3.91
C ILE A 389 -5.48 -2.69 3.47
N THR A 390 -6.63 -3.23 3.85
CA THR A 390 -7.93 -2.70 3.42
C THR A 390 -8.43 -1.58 4.34
N ARG A 391 -9.24 -0.66 3.79
CA ARG A 391 -9.86 0.40 4.58
C ARG A 391 -10.74 -0.17 5.70
N ASP A 392 -11.46 -1.24 5.42
CA ASP A 392 -12.32 -1.88 6.41
C ASP A 392 -11.52 -2.51 7.57
N GLU A 393 -10.34 -3.05 7.32
CA GLU A 393 -9.45 -3.56 8.39
C GLU A 393 -8.97 -2.44 9.30
N ILE A 394 -8.58 -1.30 8.71
CA ILE A 394 -8.17 -0.10 9.44
C ILE A 394 -9.32 0.40 10.33
N GLU A 395 -10.52 0.58 9.75
CA GLU A 395 -11.68 1.09 10.48
C GLU A 395 -12.14 0.15 11.60
N ARG A 396 -12.12 -1.17 11.37
CA ARG A 396 -12.41 -2.16 12.42
C ARG A 396 -11.39 -2.10 13.55
N ALA A 397 -10.10 -2.06 13.25
CA ALA A 397 -9.06 -1.92 14.27
C ALA A 397 -9.19 -0.61 15.05
N ASP A 398 -9.46 0.51 14.36
CA ASP A 398 -9.69 1.80 15.00
C ASP A 398 -10.91 1.80 15.93
N SER A 399 -12.00 1.15 15.52
CA SER A 399 -13.21 1.05 16.35
C SER A 399 -13.00 0.29 17.67
N VAL A 400 -12.12 -0.71 17.68
CA VAL A 400 -11.76 -1.45 18.89
C VAL A 400 -11.04 -0.54 19.89
N ASP A 401 -10.21 0.37 19.38
CA ASP A 401 -9.47 1.35 20.19
C ASP A 401 -10.28 2.64 20.49
N GLY A 402 -11.57 2.68 20.12
CA GLY A 402 -12.43 3.85 20.34
C GLY A 402 -12.13 5.05 19.44
N ILE A 403 -11.32 4.86 18.39
CA ILE A 403 -10.99 5.90 17.41
C ILE A 403 -12.12 5.96 16.38
N THR A 404 -12.84 7.08 16.32
CA THR A 404 -13.92 7.25 15.34
C THR A 404 -13.41 7.80 14.01
N ALA A 405 -14.07 7.46 12.90
CA ALA A 405 -13.68 7.91 11.55
C ALA A 405 -13.56 9.45 11.41
N ARG A 406 -14.30 10.23 12.21
CA ARG A 406 -14.18 11.71 12.26
C ARG A 406 -12.87 12.20 12.87
N ALA A 407 -12.19 11.40 13.69
CA ALA A 407 -10.86 11.73 14.21
C ALA A 407 -9.75 11.48 13.17
N THR A 408 -10.05 10.79 12.06
CA THR A 408 -9.10 10.53 10.95
C THR A 408 -9.20 11.53 9.81
N THR A 409 -10.27 12.35 9.77
CA THR A 409 -10.40 13.46 8.83
C THR A 409 -9.77 14.71 9.43
N ASP A 410 -8.47 14.86 9.30
CA ASP A 410 -7.78 16.15 9.49
C ASP A 410 -8.09 17.05 8.27
N LEU A 411 -9.38 17.25 7.99
CA LEU A 411 -9.85 18.27 7.07
C LEU A 411 -9.79 19.60 7.81
N GLY A 412 -8.56 20.09 8.02
CA GLY A 412 -8.27 21.46 8.40
C GLY A 412 -8.66 22.41 7.28
N GLY A 413 -9.96 22.62 7.09
CA GLY A 413 -10.50 23.81 6.43
C GLY A 413 -10.77 24.89 7.47
N PRO A 414 -10.61 26.18 7.14
CA PRO A 414 -10.82 27.26 8.09
C PRO A 414 -12.25 27.18 8.64
N LYS A 415 -12.37 27.29 9.97
CA LYS A 415 -13.66 27.57 10.61
C LYS A 415 -14.20 28.85 9.98
N ALA A 416 -15.35 28.74 9.31
CA ALA A 416 -16.18 29.88 8.96
C ALA A 416 -16.78 30.51 10.22
#